data_AF-A0A3C1BRV6-F1
#
_entry.id   AF-A0A3C1BRV6-F1
#
_cell.length_a   1.000
_cell.length_b   1.000
_cell.length_c   1.000
_cell.angle_alpha   90.00
_cell.angle_beta   90.00
_cell.angle_gamma   90.00
#
_symmetry.space_group_name_H-M   'P 1'
#
loop_
_entity.id
_entity.type
_entity.pdbx_description
1 polymer ?
#
loop_
_entity_poly.entity_id
_entity_poly.type
_entity_poly.pdbx_seq_one_letter_code
_entity_poly.pdbx_strand_id
1 'polypeptide(L)'
;KRVAELLYDFNAKNKLICAICAAPYILAEKGLLKGRKATCFPSYAEVLGESYVEKKVVEDGNIITSRGPATAPDFAFAIVDRLVDKRITDTLRKAMLYYCGC
;
A
#
# COMPACT_ATOMS: atom_id res chain seq x y z
N LYS A 1 7.25 -20.21 -0.58
CA LYS A 1 6.30 -20.73 -1.58
C LYS A 1 4.86 -20.27 -1.27
N ARG A 2 4.28 -20.61 -0.10
CA ARG A 2 2.91 -20.21 0.31
C ARG A 2 2.52 -18.72 0.14
N VAL A 3 3.35 -17.76 0.58
CA VAL A 3 2.99 -16.33 0.48
C VAL A 3 2.91 -15.86 -0.97
N ALA A 4 3.82 -16.30 -1.84
CA ALA A 4 3.82 -15.92 -3.25
C ALA A 4 2.59 -16.46 -3.98
N GLU A 5 2.19 -17.69 -3.70
CA GLU A 5 0.96 -18.29 -4.25
C GLU A 5 -0.29 -17.50 -3.86
N LEU A 6 -0.39 -17.08 -2.60
CA LEU A 6 -1.48 -16.22 -2.12
C LEU A 6 -1.49 -14.86 -2.82
N LEU A 7 -0.33 -14.24 -3.03
CA LEU A 7 -0.24 -12.97 -3.75
C LEU A 7 -0.73 -13.09 -5.19
N TYR A 8 -0.36 -14.16 -5.90
CA TYR A 8 -0.84 -14.40 -7.25
C TYR A 8 -2.35 -14.67 -7.29
N ASP A 9 -2.88 -15.49 -6.38
CA ASP A 9 -4.33 -15.77 -6.30
C ASP A 9 -5.14 -14.49 -6.02
N PHE A 10 -4.67 -13.67 -5.08
CA PHE A 10 -5.32 -12.40 -4.76
C PHE A 10 -5.28 -11.44 -5.94
N ASN A 11 -4.12 -11.33 -6.61
CA ASN A 11 -3.99 -10.43 -7.75
C ASN A 11 -4.86 -10.88 -8.93
N ALA A 12 -4.90 -12.18 -9.23
CA ALA A 12 -5.73 -12.75 -10.30
C ALA A 12 -7.23 -12.54 -10.04
N LYS A 13 -7.66 -12.53 -8.77
CA LYS A 13 -9.04 -12.25 -8.35
C LYS A 13 -9.32 -10.77 -8.11
N ASN A 14 -8.39 -9.89 -8.46
CA ASN A 14 -8.46 -8.44 -8.20
C ASN A 14 -8.77 -8.09 -6.72
N LYS A 15 -8.33 -8.95 -5.79
CA LYS A 15 -8.43 -8.71 -4.35
C LYS A 15 -7.35 -7.73 -3.92
N LEU A 16 -7.65 -6.98 -2.87
CA LEU A 16 -6.74 -5.99 -2.32
C LEU A 16 -5.46 -6.65 -1.80
N ILE A 17 -4.31 -6.11 -2.20
CA ILE A 17 -2.98 -6.49 -1.70
C ILE A 17 -2.36 -5.24 -1.08
N CYS A 18 -2.08 -5.30 0.22
CA CYS A 18 -1.58 -4.17 0.99
C CYS A 18 -0.21 -4.49 1.57
N ALA A 19 0.80 -3.66 1.31
CA ALA A 19 2.17 -3.89 1.77
C ALA A 19 2.82 -2.60 2.29
N ILE A 20 3.42 -2.63 3.48
CA ILE A 20 4.03 -1.47 4.13
C ILE A 20 5.48 -1.74 4.51
N CYS A 21 6.30 -0.68 4.58
CA CYS A 21 7.68 -0.75 5.02
C CYS A 21 8.55 -1.54 4.04
N ALA A 22 9.16 -2.64 4.48
CA ALA A 22 9.94 -3.53 3.63
C ALA A 22 9.07 -4.44 2.75
N ALA A 23 7.80 -4.69 3.13
CA ALA A 23 6.97 -5.70 2.48
C ALA A 23 6.78 -5.51 0.95
N PRO A 24 6.68 -4.29 0.39
CA PRO A 24 6.53 -4.10 -1.06
C PRO A 24 7.64 -4.75 -1.91
N TYR A 25 8.83 -4.98 -1.34
CA TYR A 25 9.92 -5.74 -1.96
C TYR A 25 9.45 -7.06 -2.60
N ILE A 26 8.62 -7.85 -1.89
CA ILE A 26 8.21 -9.16 -2.41
C ILE A 26 7.29 -9.02 -3.63
N LEU A 27 6.55 -7.91 -3.73
CA LEU A 27 5.70 -7.63 -4.90
C LEU A 27 6.57 -7.30 -6.12
N ALA A 28 7.66 -6.56 -5.92
CA ALA A 28 8.66 -6.29 -6.95
C ALA A 28 9.35 -7.61 -7.40
N GLU A 29 9.85 -8.41 -6.46
CA GLU A 29 10.54 -9.68 -6.73
C GLU A 29 9.64 -10.68 -7.49
N LYS A 30 8.32 -10.66 -7.22
CA LYS A 30 7.32 -11.50 -7.92
C LYS A 30 6.75 -10.86 -9.18
N GLY A 31 7.26 -9.71 -9.61
CA GLY A 31 6.85 -9.03 -10.84
C GLY A 31 5.44 -8.46 -10.82
N LEU A 32 4.82 -8.35 -9.63
CA LEU A 32 3.46 -7.82 -9.46
C LEU A 32 3.38 -6.30 -9.62
N LEU A 33 4.53 -5.61 -9.57
CA LEU A 33 4.63 -4.16 -9.72
C LEU A 33 5.00 -3.72 -11.15
N LYS A 34 5.20 -4.64 -12.10
CA LYS A 34 5.57 -4.27 -13.49
C LYS A 34 4.53 -3.32 -14.10
N GLY A 35 4.98 -2.13 -14.49
CA GLY A 35 4.11 -1.08 -15.06
C GLY A 35 3.17 -0.41 -14.06
N ARG A 36 3.39 -0.60 -12.76
CA ARG A 36 2.60 -0.01 -11.67
C ARG A 36 3.45 0.86 -10.77
N LYS A 37 2.80 1.77 -10.04
CA LYS A 37 3.44 2.62 -9.03
C LYS A 37 3.29 1.98 -7.65
N ALA A 38 4.33 2.11 -6.84
CA ALA A 38 4.38 1.67 -5.46
C ALA A 38 5.33 2.55 -4.64
N THR A 39 5.24 2.45 -3.32
CA THR A 39 6.18 3.08 -2.37
C THR A 39 6.65 2.03 -1.37
N CYS A 40 7.74 2.30 -0.66
CA CYS A 40 8.29 1.41 0.35
C CYS A 40 9.16 2.19 1.35
N PHE A 41 9.72 1.48 2.32
CA PHE A 41 10.77 2.04 3.16
C PHE A 41 11.98 2.44 2.29
N PRO A 42 12.64 3.59 2.56
CA PRO A 42 13.67 4.14 1.65
C PRO A 42 14.77 3.16 1.25
N SER A 43 15.23 2.29 2.16
CA SER A 43 16.29 1.30 1.87
C SER A 43 15.89 0.21 0.87
N TYR A 44 14.61 0.13 0.49
CA TYR A 44 14.10 -0.82 -0.51
C TYR A 44 13.74 -0.14 -1.85
N ALA A 45 13.92 1.19 -1.97
CA ALA A 45 13.52 1.94 -3.16
C ALA A 45 14.18 1.41 -4.44
N GLU A 46 15.48 1.09 -4.37
CA GLU A 46 16.20 0.51 -5.51
C GLU A 46 15.62 -0.83 -5.96
N VAL A 47 15.09 -1.65 -5.04
CA VAL A 47 14.50 -2.94 -5.37
C VAL A 47 13.16 -2.79 -6.11
N LEU A 48 12.42 -1.71 -5.84
CA LEU A 48 11.19 -1.39 -6.57
C LEU A 48 11.49 -0.80 -7.96
N GLY A 49 12.69 -0.23 -8.15
CA GLY A 49 13.15 0.34 -9.42
C GLY A 49 12.18 1.39 -9.97
N GLU A 50 11.79 1.26 -11.23
CA GLU A 50 10.88 2.18 -11.93
C GLU A 50 9.48 2.27 -11.28
N SER A 51 9.11 1.29 -10.45
CA SER A 51 7.82 1.31 -9.76
C SER A 51 7.83 2.28 -8.56
N TYR A 52 9.00 2.64 -8.03
CA TYR A 52 9.10 3.45 -6.82
C TYR A 52 8.64 4.90 -7.05
N VAL A 53 7.76 5.36 -6.17
CA VAL A 53 7.33 6.76 -6.08
C VAL A 53 7.38 7.20 -4.63
N GLU A 54 8.06 8.32 -4.36
CA GLU A 54 8.18 8.86 -3.01
C GLU A 54 6.88 9.54 -2.53
N LYS A 55 5.91 8.74 -2.08
CA LYS A 55 4.66 9.17 -1.45
C LYS A 55 4.40 8.38 -0.18
N LYS A 56 3.64 8.96 0.76
CA LYS A 56 3.23 8.30 2.00
C LYS A 56 2.47 6.99 1.73
N VAL A 57 1.51 7.06 0.80
CA VAL A 57 0.70 5.94 0.32
C VAL A 57 0.62 6.01 -1.20
N VAL A 58 0.67 4.86 -1.86
CA VAL A 58 0.44 4.71 -3.30
C VAL A 58 -0.62 3.63 -3.51
N GLU A 59 -1.69 4.00 -4.21
CA GLU A 59 -2.73 3.08 -4.68
C GLU A 59 -2.61 2.92 -6.20
N ASP A 60 -2.43 1.70 -6.68
CA ASP A 60 -2.39 1.37 -8.11
C ASP A 60 -3.14 0.06 -8.38
N GLY A 61 -4.33 0.19 -8.96
CA GLY A 61 -5.27 -0.93 -9.13
C GLY A 61 -5.72 -1.49 -7.79
N ASN A 62 -5.44 -2.78 -7.56
CA ASN A 62 -5.72 -3.51 -6.32
C ASN A 62 -4.55 -3.54 -5.33
N ILE A 63 -3.45 -2.83 -5.62
CA ILE A 63 -2.27 -2.80 -4.75
C ILE A 63 -2.21 -1.46 -4.00
N ILE A 64 -2.08 -1.52 -2.68
CA ILE A 64 -1.84 -0.36 -1.81
C ILE A 64 -0.49 -0.54 -1.14
N THR A 65 0.38 0.46 -1.23
CA THR A 65 1.69 0.43 -0.57
C THR A 65 1.95 1.66 0.29
N SER A 66 2.80 1.52 1.31
CA SER A 66 3.16 2.60 2.23
C SER A 66 4.60 2.47 2.76
N ARG A 67 5.16 3.57 3.27
CA ARG A 67 6.60 3.71 3.56
C ARG A 67 7.06 3.11 4.88
N GLY A 68 6.36 3.34 5.99
CA GLY A 68 6.84 2.94 7.31
C GLY A 68 5.89 3.30 8.45
N PRO A 69 6.31 3.15 9.72
CA PRO A 69 5.43 3.36 10.87
C PRO A 69 4.75 4.74 10.90
N ALA A 70 5.48 5.79 10.50
CA ALA A 70 4.95 7.16 10.46
C ALA A 70 3.82 7.34 9.42
N THR A 71 3.72 6.46 8.43
CA THR A 71 2.69 6.49 7.38
C THR A 71 1.66 5.37 7.55
N ALA A 72 1.66 4.67 8.68
CA ALA A 72 0.70 3.63 9.00
C ALA A 72 -0.75 4.15 9.12
N PRO A 73 -1.02 5.33 9.72
CA PRO A 73 -2.38 5.89 9.73
C PRO A 73 -2.90 6.15 8.32
N ASP A 74 -2.14 6.86 7.48
CA ASP A 74 -2.50 7.13 6.08
C ASP A 74 -2.78 5.84 5.30
N PHE A 75 -1.96 4.81 5.51
CA PHE A 75 -2.11 3.48 4.90
C PHE A 75 -3.39 2.79 5.34
N ALA A 76 -3.67 2.77 6.64
CA ALA A 76 -4.89 2.17 7.17
C ALA A 76 -6.13 2.87 6.62
N PHE A 77 -6.10 4.21 6.52
CA PHE A 77 -7.21 4.98 5.95
C PHE A 77 -7.45 4.65 4.48
N ALA A 78 -6.41 4.52 3.66
CA ALA A 78 -6.55 4.09 2.26
C ALA A 78 -7.17 2.69 2.14
N ILE A 79 -6.82 1.77 3.05
CA ILE A 79 -7.42 0.43 3.09
C ILE A 79 -8.91 0.49 3.46
N VAL A 80 -9.27 1.27 4.49
CA VAL A 80 -10.68 1.43 4.90
C VAL A 80 -11.50 2.09 3.80
N ASP A 81 -10.95 3.10 3.12
CA ASP A 81 -11.57 3.77 1.96
C ASP A 81 -11.94 2.76 0.86
N ARG A 82 -11.10 1.74 0.63
CA ARG A 82 -11.32 0.72 -0.42
C ARG A 82 -12.21 -0.44 0.01
N LEU A 83 -12.28 -0.75 1.31
CA LEU A 83 -13.05 -1.91 1.81
C LEU A 83 -14.43 -1.54 2.35
N VAL A 84 -14.62 -0.31 2.83
CA VAL A 84 -15.85 0.11 3.52
C VAL A 84 -16.46 1.29 2.77
N ASP A 85 -16.12 2.52 3.15
CA ASP A 85 -16.42 3.74 2.41
C ASP A 85 -15.65 4.93 3.00
N LYS A 86 -15.59 6.02 2.23
CA LYS A 86 -14.85 7.24 2.58
C LYS A 86 -15.36 7.97 3.83
N ARG A 87 -16.66 7.91 4.10
CA ARG A 87 -17.29 8.60 5.25
C ARG A 87 -16.85 7.96 6.56
N ILE A 88 -16.69 6.63 6.57
CA ILE A 88 -16.15 5.90 7.73
C ILE A 88 -14.70 6.32 7.98
N THR A 89 -13.87 6.40 6.95
CA THR A 89 -12.49 6.87 7.09
C THR A 89 -12.42 8.30 7.63
N ASP A 90 -13.27 9.21 7.15
CA ASP A 90 -13.32 10.58 7.65
C ASP A 90 -13.76 10.65 9.12
N THR A 91 -14.63 9.75 9.54
CA THR A 91 -15.05 9.59 10.94
C THR A 91 -13.88 9.09 11.80
N LEU A 92 -13.14 8.08 11.32
CA LEU A 92 -11.96 7.54 12.00
C LEU A 92 -10.85 8.60 12.13
N ARG A 93 -10.55 9.35 11.07
CA ARG A 93 -9.58 10.46 11.09
C ARG A 93 -9.90 11.46 12.19
N LYS A 94 -11.17 11.91 12.27
CA LYS A 94 -11.64 12.84 13.32
C LYS A 94 -11.51 12.24 14.72
N ALA A 95 -11.95 10.99 14.91
CA ALA A 95 -11.90 10.31 16.21
C ALA A 95 -10.45 10.09 16.71
N MET A 96 -9.51 9.89 15.78
CA MET A 96 -8.09 9.75 16.08
C MET A 96 -7.35 11.10 16.21
N LEU A 97 -8.06 12.23 16.08
CA LEU A 97 -7.45 13.57 16.00
C LEU A 97 -6.38 13.67 14.90
N TYR A 98 -6.54 12.87 13.84
CA TYR A 98 -5.64 12.82 12.70
C TYR A 98 -6.12 13.78 11.63
N TYR A 99 -5.73 15.04 11.77
CA TYR A 99 -6.06 16.09 10.82
C TYR A 99 -5.03 16.11 9.70
N CYS A 100 -5.49 16.22 8.45
CA CYS A 100 -4.60 16.60 7.36
C CYS A 100 -4.10 18.01 7.67
N GLY A 101 -2.86 18.12 8.17
CA GLY A 101 -2.22 19.41 8.38
C GLY A 101 -2.15 20.14 7.05
N CYS A 102 -2.73 21.34 7.00
CA CYS A 102 -2.37 22.34 5.99
C CYS A 102 -0.87 22.66 6.09
#